data_AF-K2G4Q5-F1
#
_entry.id   AF-K2G4Q5-F1
#
_cell.length_a   1.000
_cell.length_b   1.000
_cell.length_c   1.000
_cell.angle_alpha   90.00
_cell.angle_beta   90.00
_cell.angle_gamma   90.00
#
_symmetry.space_group_name_H-M   'P 1'
#
loop_
_entity.id
_entity.type
_entity.pdbx_description
1 polymer ?
#
loop_
_entity_poly.entity_id
_entity_poly.type
_entity_poly.pdbx_seq_one_letter_code
_entity_poly.pdbx_strand_id
1 'polypeptide(L)'
;METTNIVTDAPNVGEHGQTKIDYYDLKLKYKNLKNEVGMLEKKKKVYEKHNVPTEDKEMLDNEITTKQNELQQAKTMYKEKKSQRMKEIFHRSA
;
A
#
# COMPACT_ATOMS: atom_id res chain seq x y z
N MET A 1 -44.68 -34.84 1.36
CA MET A 1 -43.67 -33.88 1.83
C MET A 1 -42.34 -34.37 1.28
N GLU A 2 -41.94 -33.87 0.11
CA GLU A 2 -40.72 -34.30 -0.58
C GLU A 2 -39.59 -33.33 -0.23
N THR A 3 -38.56 -33.83 0.45
CA THR A 3 -37.36 -33.07 0.78
C THR A 3 -36.39 -33.13 -0.38
N THR A 4 -36.26 -32.03 -1.12
CA THR A 4 -35.27 -31.87 -2.18
C THR A 4 -33.90 -31.62 -1.54
N ASN A 5 -33.00 -32.60 -1.65
CA ASN A 5 -31.59 -32.43 -1.30
C ASN A 5 -30.92 -31.52 -2.33
N ILE A 6 -30.65 -30.27 -1.93
CA ILE A 6 -29.84 -29.35 -2.72
C ILE A 6 -28.38 -29.75 -2.49
N VAL A 7 -27.80 -30.44 -3.48
CA VAL A 7 -26.34 -30.57 -3.61
C VAL A 7 -25.83 -29.21 -4.08
N THR A 8 -25.41 -28.36 -3.14
CA THR A 8 -24.62 -27.18 -3.48
C THR A 8 -23.19 -27.63 -3.72
N ASP A 9 -22.83 -27.83 -4.99
CA ASP A 9 -21.43 -27.79 -5.41
C ASP A 9 -20.85 -26.46 -4.92
N ALA A 10 -19.99 -26.54 -3.90
CA ALA A 10 -19.18 -25.40 -3.50
C ALA A 10 -18.41 -24.95 -4.75
N PRO A 11 -18.47 -23.67 -5.15
CA PRO A 11 -17.57 -23.20 -6.18
C PRO A 11 -16.16 -23.43 -5.64
N ASN A 12 -15.43 -24.31 -6.31
CA ASN A 12 -14.00 -24.43 -6.20
C ASN A 12 -13.45 -23.03 -6.51
N VAL A 13 -13.24 -22.23 -5.46
CA VAL A 13 -12.59 -20.93 -5.55
C VAL A 13 -11.15 -21.27 -5.86
N GLY A 14 -10.91 -21.53 -7.16
CA GLY A 14 -9.60 -21.71 -7.73
C GLY A 14 -8.74 -20.60 -7.17
N GLU A 15 -7.62 -21.02 -6.58
CA GLU A 15 -6.57 -20.17 -6.05
C GLU A 15 -6.34 -19.02 -7.02
N HIS A 16 -6.99 -17.87 -6.75
CA HIS A 16 -6.78 -16.67 -7.53
C HIS A 16 -5.32 -16.33 -7.33
N GLY A 17 -4.54 -16.61 -8.38
CA GLY A 17 -3.10 -16.61 -8.36
C GLY A 17 -2.61 -15.44 -7.55
N GLN A 18 -1.81 -15.72 -6.52
CA GLN A 18 -1.07 -14.72 -5.78
C GLN A 18 -0.45 -13.79 -6.80
N THR A 19 -1.03 -12.61 -6.97
CA THR A 19 -0.49 -11.58 -7.84
C THR A 19 0.83 -11.24 -7.20
N LYS A 20 1.92 -11.86 -7.69
CA LYS A 20 3.26 -11.60 -7.20
C LYS A 20 3.48 -10.11 -7.44
N ILE A 21 3.34 -9.32 -6.38
CA ILE A 21 3.46 -7.88 -6.49
C ILE A 21 4.85 -7.59 -7.07
N ASP A 22 4.88 -6.97 -8.25
CA ASP A 22 6.11 -6.70 -8.97
C ASP A 22 6.97 -5.71 -8.17
N TYR A 23 8.28 -5.90 -8.22
CA TYR A 23 9.25 -4.93 -7.74
C TYR A 23 8.98 -3.53 -8.31
N TYR A 24 8.63 -3.41 -9.59
CA TYR A 24 8.36 -2.12 -10.22
C TYR A 24 7.08 -1.47 -9.68
N ASP A 25 6.03 -2.25 -9.43
CA ASP A 25 4.79 -1.77 -8.81
C ASP A 25 5.03 -1.28 -7.38
N LEU A 26 5.78 -2.03 -6.58
CA LEU A 26 6.15 -1.60 -5.22
C LEU A 26 7.02 -0.35 -5.22
N LYS A 27 7.95 -0.24 -6.18
CA LYS A 27 8.78 0.95 -6.35
C LYS A 27 7.93 2.17 -6.70
N LEU A 28 6.94 2.00 -7.58
CA LEU A 28 6.04 3.08 -7.98
C LEU A 28 5.14 3.49 -6.81
N LYS A 29 4.53 2.52 -6.12
CA LYS A 29 3.72 2.77 -4.91
C LYS A 29 4.51 3.52 -3.84
N TYR A 30 5.73 3.07 -3.53
CA TYR A 30 6.60 3.75 -2.57
C TYR A 30 6.90 5.20 -2.98
N LYS A 31 7.22 5.44 -4.27
CA LYS A 31 7.48 6.80 -4.77
C LYS A 31 6.25 7.71 -4.69
N ASN A 32 5.08 7.20 -5.06
CA ASN A 32 3.83 7.95 -5.03
C ASN A 32 3.47 8.35 -3.60
N LEU A 33 3.52 7.40 -2.65
CA LEU A 33 3.28 7.68 -1.23
C LEU A 33 4.29 8.69 -0.66
N LYS A 34 5.56 8.60 -1.05
CA LYS A 34 6.58 9.56 -0.62
C LYS A 34 6.25 10.98 -1.09
N ASN A 35 5.79 11.11 -2.33
CA ASN A 35 5.40 12.40 -2.88
C ASN A 35 4.12 12.93 -2.21
N GLU A 36 3.14 12.07 -1.98
CA GLU A 36 1.87 12.40 -1.33
C GLU A 36 2.09 12.93 0.10
N VAL A 37 2.86 12.21 0.93
CA VAL A 37 3.25 12.67 2.27
C VAL A 37 3.94 14.03 2.19
N GLY A 38 4.89 14.21 1.25
CA GLY A 38 5.58 15.49 1.08
C GLY A 38 4.66 16.64 0.65
N MET A 39 3.60 16.36 -0.10
CA MET A 39 2.58 17.35 -0.46
C MET A 39 1.68 17.70 0.72
N LEU A 40 1.28 16.71 1.52
CA LEU A 40 0.48 16.92 2.72
C LEU A 40 1.25 17.71 3.79
N GLU A 41 2.54 17.44 3.98
CA GLU A 41 3.40 18.22 4.89
C GLU A 41 3.56 19.68 4.42
N LYS A 42 3.63 19.92 3.11
CA LYS A 42 3.60 21.29 2.57
C LYS A 42 2.25 21.95 2.83
N LYS A 43 1.15 21.23 2.64
CA LYS A 43 -0.21 21.71 2.96
C LYS A 43 -0.35 22.05 4.44
N LYS A 44 0.24 21.25 5.34
CA LYS A 44 0.27 21.54 6.78
C LYS A 44 0.96 22.86 7.09
N LYS A 45 2.12 23.12 6.49
CA LYS A 45 2.83 24.41 6.63
C LYS A 45 2.01 25.60 6.12
N VAL A 46 1.15 25.39 5.12
CA VAL A 46 0.20 26.41 4.65
C VAL A 46 -0.90 26.60 5.71
N TYR A 47 -1.48 25.52 6.23
CA TYR A 47 -2.50 25.58 7.28
C TYR A 47 -2.01 26.23 8.59
N GLU A 48 -0.73 26.10 8.91
CA GLU A 48 -0.11 26.77 10.06
C GLU A 48 0.00 28.30 9.87
N LYS A 49 0.17 28.76 8.62
CA LYS A 49 0.27 30.19 8.28
C LYS A 49 -1.09 30.86 8.12
N HIS A 50 -2.10 30.09 7.73
CA HIS A 50 -3.46 30.58 7.55
C HIS A 50 -4.30 30.28 8.78
N ASN A 51 -5.34 31.09 9.01
CA ASN A 51 -6.25 30.90 10.14
C ASN A 51 -7.29 29.81 9.84
N VAL A 52 -6.80 28.62 9.49
CA VAL A 52 -7.61 27.43 9.16
C VAL A 52 -8.23 26.88 10.46
N PRO A 53 -9.48 26.38 10.43
CA PRO A 53 -10.12 25.74 11.57
C PRO A 53 -9.28 24.60 12.17
N THR A 54 -9.36 24.41 13.49
CA THR A 54 -8.62 23.35 14.19
C THR A 54 -9.00 21.96 13.68
N GLU A 55 -10.27 21.72 13.40
CA GLU A 55 -10.79 20.45 12.87
C GLU A 55 -10.09 20.07 11.55
N ASP A 56 -9.95 21.01 10.63
CA ASP A 56 -9.27 20.80 9.35
C ASP A 56 -7.76 20.50 9.53
N LYS A 57 -7.13 21.06 10.57
CA LYS A 57 -5.72 20.78 10.92
C LYS A 57 -5.58 19.37 11.49
N GLU A 58 -6.48 18.96 12.37
CA GLU A 58 -6.51 17.61 12.94
C GLU A 58 -6.77 16.55 11.88
N MET A 59 -7.72 16.82 10.95
CA MET A 59 -7.96 15.95 9.81
C MET A 59 -6.72 15.78 8.94
N LEU A 60 -6.01 16.89 8.65
CA LEU A 60 -4.77 16.84 7.88
C LEU A 60 -3.66 16.07 8.60
N ASP A 61 -3.55 16.21 9.92
CA ASP A 61 -2.57 15.47 10.73
C ASP A 61 -2.87 13.97 10.77
N ASN A 62 -4.15 13.60 10.85
CA ASN A 62 -4.59 12.20 10.76
C ASN A 62 -4.31 11.60 9.36
N GLU A 63 -4.51 12.38 8.30
CA GLU A 63 -4.20 11.98 6.93
C GLU A 63 -2.70 11.78 6.73
N ILE A 64 -1.87 12.72 7.20
CA ILE A 64 -0.40 12.61 7.17
C ILE A 64 0.05 11.35 7.90
N THR A 65 -0.48 11.10 9.11
CA THR A 65 -0.12 9.94 9.92
C THR A 65 -0.46 8.63 9.20
N THR A 66 -1.67 8.54 8.63
CA THR A 66 -2.11 7.38 7.85
C THR A 66 -1.19 7.14 6.66
N LYS A 67 -0.89 8.19 5.88
CA LYS A 67 -0.02 8.08 4.70
C LYS A 67 1.43 7.79 5.05
N GLN A 68 1.93 8.27 6.18
CA GLN A 68 3.26 7.90 6.69
C GLN A 68 3.33 6.42 7.07
N ASN A 69 2.28 5.86 7.67
CA ASN A 69 2.20 4.43 7.96
C ASN A 69 2.17 3.59 6.67
N GLU A 70 1.36 3.98 5.69
CA GLU A 70 1.34 3.33 4.36
C GLU A 70 2.71 3.41 3.67
N LEU A 71 3.36 4.57 3.72
CA LEU A 71 4.70 4.79 3.17
C LEU A 71 5.73 3.86 3.84
N GLN A 72 5.66 3.71 5.16
CA GLN A 72 6.57 2.84 5.89
C GLN A 72 6.37 1.37 5.51
N GLN A 73 5.12 0.91 5.39
CA GLN A 73 4.82 -0.44 4.91
C GLN A 73 5.32 -0.66 3.48
N ALA A 74 5.05 0.29 2.57
CA ALA A 74 5.52 0.22 1.18
C ALA A 74 7.06 0.22 1.09
N LYS A 75 7.73 0.99 1.94
CA LYS A 75 9.19 1.03 2.04
C LYS A 75 9.77 -0.32 2.46
N THR A 76 9.16 -0.98 3.45
CA THR A 76 9.57 -2.31 3.90
C THR A 76 9.42 -3.33 2.78
N MET A 77 8.24 -3.43 2.17
CA MET A 77 7.98 -4.35 1.05
C MET A 77 8.92 -4.11 -0.13
N TYR A 78 9.13 -2.84 -0.50
CA TYR A 78 10.06 -2.47 -1.58
C TYR A 78 11.50 -2.91 -1.28
N LYS A 79 11.98 -2.73 -0.04
CA LYS A 79 13.33 -3.16 0.36
C LYS A 79 13.49 -4.67 0.33
N GLU A 80 12.50 -5.40 0.82
CA GLU A 80 12.49 -6.86 0.80
C GLU A 80 12.54 -7.39 -0.63
N LYS A 81 11.66 -6.87 -1.52
CA LYS A 81 11.65 -7.26 -2.93
C LYS A 81 12.91 -6.84 -3.68
N LYS A 82 13.49 -5.68 -3.35
CA LYS A 82 14.79 -5.26 -3.89
C LYS A 82 15.88 -6.28 -3.51
N SER A 83 15.91 -6.71 -2.25
CA SER A 83 16.88 -7.70 -1.76
C SER A 83 16.70 -9.06 -2.44
N GLN A 84 15.45 -9.54 -2.56
CA GLN A 84 15.12 -10.78 -3.28
C GLN A 84 15.60 -10.72 -4.74
N ARG A 85 15.29 -9.64 -5.46
CA ARG A 85 15.72 -9.46 -6.85
C ARG A 85 17.26 -9.47 -7.00
N MET A 86 17.99 -8.85 -6.08
CA MET A 86 19.46 -8.88 -6.10
C MET A 86 20.00 -10.29 -5.91
N LYS A 87 19.42 -11.07 -4.99
CA LYS A 87 19.78 -12.48 -4.79
C LYS A 87 19.52 -13.30 -6.05
N GLU A 88 18.36 -13.13 -6.69
CA GLU A 88 18.01 -13.84 -7.93
C GLU A 88 18.98 -13.52 -9.07
N ILE A 89 19.35 -12.24 -9.23
CA ILE A 89 20.32 -11.82 -10.25
C ILE A 89 21.69 -12.46 -9.98
N PHE A 90 22.14 -12.45 -8.73
CA PHE A 90 23.44 -13.04 -8.37
C PHE A 90 23.50 -14.54 -8.64
N HIS A 91 22.47 -15.32 -8.25
CA HIS A 91 22.42 -16.76 -8.50
C HIS A 91 22.23 -17.14 -9.98
N ARG A 92 21.68 -16.25 -10.82
CA ARG A 92 21.60 -16.47 -12.27
C ARG A 92 22.90 -16.15 -13.02
N SER A 93 23.80 -15.40 -12.39
CA SER A 93 25.05 -14.93 -12.99
C SER A 93 26.26 -15.79 -12.56
N ALA A 94 26.03 -16.81 -11.74
CA ALA A 94 27.01 -17.81 -11.27
C ALA A 94 26.73 -19.15 -11.96
#